data_AF-A0A2W0B1E4-F1
#
_entry.id   AF-A0A2W0B1E4-F1
#
_cell.length_a   1.000
_cell.length_b   1.000
_cell.length_c   1.000
_cell.angle_alpha   90.00
_cell.angle_beta   90.00
_cell.angle_gamma   90.00
#
_symmetry.space_group_name_H-M   'P 1'
#
loop_
_entity.id
_entity.type
_entity.pdbx_description
1 polymer ?
#
loop_
_entity_poly.entity_id
_entity_poly.type
_entity_poly.pdbx_seq_one_letter_code
_entity_poly.pdbx_strand_id
1 'polypeptide(L)'
;MFDTEMRTPPLLRYQSLALVAHSMGGLIVQQVLVENPELAKRVRHVILFGTPSAGLRKAAWMPFWKRQLKNMAEGSSFITELRSEWKNLYGAKRPFNLLVVAGASDQFVPPASSLDPFDTRLQRVVVGDHLNIVKPANADAPSVSLLVSTLAQGAAPDPDSISELRLASERPGTDVPALVQKVQASTSEMPVKVVVDAALALERAGQRGQAITLLEQYKDRDTDIKGTLGGRMKRIWLESDQKEYADRALNLYQDALNRVRTPDQIYYLAINVAFMKFVYGNDIAGAQAMAKLALQHSFPPANDVWKTATVAEAYLYLDRLQDAVQEYRRLLTLEAEPWKHQSSSLQAGRIAVKLGNRALAEQLEGIFTPGARQANRIFVSYSHNDRPWVDRLNAMLAPYLRNAESEVDLWEDTRIKPGELWDPEIKNALQRAGVGVALVSADFLASTYVMEKELPVMIQAAKDGDL
;
A
#
# COMPACT_ATOMS: atom_id res chain seq x y z
N MET A 1 8.78 40.86 -13.10
CA MET A 1 9.00 40.91 -11.64
C MET A 1 7.67 40.52 -11.02
N PHE A 2 7.51 39.27 -10.60
CA PHE A 2 6.26 38.86 -9.95
C PHE A 2 6.25 39.51 -8.57
N ASP A 3 5.40 40.52 -8.37
CA ASP A 3 5.07 41.01 -7.03
C ASP A 3 4.36 39.87 -6.30
N THR A 4 5.11 39.08 -5.55
CA THR A 4 4.53 38.10 -4.64
C THR A 4 3.78 38.86 -3.54
N GLU A 5 2.57 38.42 -3.18
CA GLU A 5 1.71 39.01 -2.12
C GLU A 5 2.40 39.12 -0.73
N MET A 6 3.62 38.60 -0.60
CA MET A 6 4.52 38.77 0.53
C MET A 6 5.11 40.20 0.64
N ARG A 7 4.99 41.01 -0.43
CA ARG A 7 5.30 42.46 -0.44
C ARG A 7 4.07 43.35 -0.27
N THR A 8 2.87 42.77 -0.14
CA THR A 8 1.64 43.53 0.11
C THR A 8 1.28 43.56 1.61
N PRO A 9 0.76 44.68 2.15
CA PRO A 9 0.13 44.68 3.46
C PRO A 9 -0.98 43.60 3.51
N PRO A 10 -1.05 42.73 4.54
CA PRO A 10 -0.54 42.93 5.91
C PRO A 10 0.84 42.31 6.22
N LEU A 11 1.53 41.65 5.28
CA LEU A 11 2.77 40.90 5.57
C LEU A 11 4.03 41.77 5.65
N LEU A 12 3.99 42.96 5.04
CA LEU A 12 5.13 43.88 4.99
C LEU A 12 5.64 44.31 6.38
N ARG A 13 4.74 44.41 7.37
CA ARG A 13 5.05 44.90 8.73
C ARG A 13 5.82 43.90 9.61
N TYR A 14 5.88 42.63 9.22
CA TYR A 14 6.54 41.60 10.03
C TYR A 14 8.05 41.58 9.74
N GLN A 15 8.85 41.71 10.81
CA GLN A 15 10.32 41.72 10.74
C GLN A 15 10.90 40.38 10.27
N SER A 16 10.23 39.27 10.60
CA SER A 16 10.59 37.94 10.14
C SER A 16 9.35 37.08 9.91
N LEU A 17 9.50 36.07 9.06
CA LEU A 17 8.44 35.12 8.70
C LEU A 17 8.86 33.68 9.04
N ALA A 18 7.89 32.87 9.45
CA ALA A 18 8.04 31.42 9.51
C ALA A 18 7.10 30.80 8.48
N LEU A 19 7.65 30.00 7.56
CA LEU A 19 6.90 29.31 6.52
C LEU A 19 6.74 27.85 6.92
N VAL A 20 5.51 27.44 7.17
CA VAL A 20 5.15 26.04 7.43
C VAL A 20 4.30 25.58 6.27
N ALA A 21 4.73 24.51 5.61
CA ALA A 21 4.08 24.03 4.41
C ALA A 21 3.92 22.53 4.44
N HIS A 22 2.88 22.06 3.75
CA HIS A 22 2.52 20.65 3.66
C HIS A 22 2.35 20.26 2.19
N SER A 23 2.73 19.02 1.85
CA SER A 23 2.56 18.46 0.53
C SER A 23 3.16 19.38 -0.55
N MET A 24 2.44 19.66 -1.63
CA MET A 24 2.92 20.54 -2.71
C MET A 24 3.10 22.00 -2.30
N GLY A 25 2.45 22.46 -1.23
CA GLY A 25 2.70 23.79 -0.70
C GLY A 25 4.17 23.97 -0.35
N GLY A 26 4.86 22.89 0.04
CA GLY A 26 6.29 22.92 0.29
C GLY A 26 7.13 23.07 -0.97
N LEU A 27 6.69 22.57 -2.13
CA LEU A 27 7.38 22.83 -3.41
C LEU A 27 7.23 24.30 -3.82
N ILE A 28 6.05 24.88 -3.60
CA ILE A 28 5.79 26.31 -3.85
C ILE A 28 6.68 27.18 -2.96
N VAL A 29 6.73 26.89 -1.65
CA VAL A 29 7.62 27.61 -0.72
C VAL A 29 9.07 27.51 -1.18
N GLN A 30 9.51 26.32 -1.59
CA GLN A 30 10.88 26.13 -2.05
C GLN A 30 11.19 26.95 -3.31
N GLN A 31 10.28 26.94 -4.28
CA GLN A 31 10.40 27.71 -5.51
C GLN A 31 10.44 29.22 -5.24
N VAL A 32 9.50 29.73 -4.43
CA VAL A 32 9.43 31.16 -4.11
C VAL A 32 10.71 31.66 -3.43
N LEU A 33 11.31 30.86 -2.54
CA LEU A 33 12.56 31.23 -1.87
C LEU A 33 13.73 31.27 -2.85
N VAL A 34 13.83 30.29 -3.75
CA VAL A 34 14.84 30.25 -4.80
C VAL A 34 14.72 31.45 -5.75
N GLU A 35 13.50 31.77 -6.19
CA GLU A 35 13.23 32.90 -7.09
C GLU A 35 13.41 34.27 -6.40
N ASN A 36 13.33 34.32 -5.05
CA ASN A 36 13.37 35.57 -4.29
C ASN A 36 14.36 35.51 -3.10
N PRO A 37 15.68 35.61 -3.33
CA PRO A 37 16.69 35.56 -2.26
C PRO A 37 16.52 36.63 -1.16
N GLU A 38 15.99 37.81 -1.50
CA GLU A 38 15.69 38.86 -0.51
C GLU A 38 14.56 38.46 0.45
N LEU A 39 13.57 37.71 -0.05
CA LEU A 39 12.55 37.13 0.82
C LEU A 39 13.16 36.06 1.72
N ALA A 40 14.04 35.22 1.19
CA ALA A 40 14.73 34.20 1.98
C ALA A 40 15.51 34.78 3.17
N LYS A 41 16.07 35.99 3.05
CA LYS A 41 16.72 36.70 4.17
C LYS A 41 15.75 37.16 5.27
N ARG A 42 14.46 37.37 4.94
CA ARG A 42 13.40 37.74 5.90
C ARG A 42 12.73 36.52 6.54
N VAL A 43 12.93 35.32 5.99
CA VAL A 43 12.40 34.09 6.55
C VAL A 43 13.35 33.58 7.62
N ARG A 44 12.81 33.27 8.81
CA ARG A 44 13.57 32.69 9.92
C ARG A 44 13.46 31.16 9.96
N HIS A 45 12.31 30.63 9.58
CA HIS A 45 12.03 29.19 9.60
C HIS A 45 11.32 28.74 8.32
N VAL A 46 11.75 27.59 7.81
CA VAL A 46 11.07 26.84 6.75
C VAL A 46 10.85 25.42 7.27
N ILE A 47 9.59 25.01 7.40
CA ILE A 47 9.21 23.71 7.94
C ILE A 47 8.32 23.02 6.92
N LEU A 48 8.78 21.88 6.38
CA LEU A 48 8.15 21.16 5.29
C LEU A 48 7.63 19.81 5.78
N PHE A 49 6.33 19.59 5.73
CA PHE A 49 5.68 18.33 6.09
C PHE A 49 5.26 17.56 4.82
N GLY A 50 5.72 16.32 4.67
CA GLY A 50 5.32 15.42 3.57
C GLY A 50 5.50 16.05 2.18
N THR A 51 6.53 16.88 1.97
CA THR A 51 6.70 17.63 0.72
C THR A 51 7.49 16.80 -0.29
N PRO A 52 6.98 16.50 -1.51
CA PRO A 52 7.64 15.63 -2.48
C PRO A 52 8.85 16.31 -3.15
N SER A 53 9.88 16.56 -2.36
CA SER A 53 11.02 17.40 -2.72
C SER A 53 11.95 16.72 -3.73
N ALA A 54 12.01 15.39 -3.75
CA ALA A 54 12.67 14.61 -4.80
C ALA A 54 11.75 14.33 -6.01
N GLY A 55 10.50 14.79 -5.96
CA GLY A 55 9.44 14.37 -6.88
C GLY A 55 8.88 12.99 -6.53
N LEU A 56 7.84 12.56 -7.26
CA LEU A 56 7.15 11.30 -7.06
C LEU A 56 7.53 10.29 -8.15
N ARG A 57 7.92 9.06 -7.75
CA ARG A 57 8.06 7.93 -8.71
C ARG A 57 6.67 7.55 -9.22
N LYS A 58 6.52 7.48 -10.55
CA LYS A 58 5.27 7.21 -11.30
C LYS A 58 4.10 6.71 -10.42
N ALA A 59 3.24 7.65 -10.02
CA ALA A 59 1.94 7.33 -9.43
C ALA A 59 0.98 6.91 -10.56
N ALA A 60 0.77 5.60 -10.72
CA ALA A 60 -0.14 5.05 -11.72
C ALA A 60 -1.64 5.18 -11.36
N TRP A 61 -2.01 5.95 -10.32
CA TRP A 61 -3.31 5.78 -9.66
C TRP A 61 -4.13 7.07 -9.37
N MET A 62 -3.79 8.24 -9.93
CA MET A 62 -4.58 9.48 -9.69
C MET A 62 -5.15 10.11 -10.97
N PRO A 63 -6.47 9.96 -11.26
CA PRO A 63 -7.09 10.55 -12.45
C PRO A 63 -7.33 12.07 -12.34
N PHE A 64 -7.24 12.66 -11.13
CA PHE A 64 -7.72 14.03 -10.86
C PHE A 64 -6.68 15.15 -11.07
N TRP A 65 -5.41 14.82 -11.38
CA TRP A 65 -4.27 15.76 -11.27
C TRP A 65 -3.35 15.83 -12.51
N LYS A 66 -3.90 15.72 -13.72
CA LYS A 66 -3.12 15.48 -14.96
C LYS A 66 -2.08 16.56 -15.36
N ARG A 67 -2.08 17.77 -14.79
CA ARG A 67 -1.13 18.85 -15.18
C ARG A 67 -0.02 19.12 -14.15
N GLN A 68 -0.32 19.10 -12.85
CA GLN A 68 0.67 19.31 -11.79
C GLN A 68 1.56 18.06 -11.56
N LEU A 69 1.02 16.85 -11.74
CA LEU A 69 1.78 15.60 -11.58
C LEU A 69 2.97 15.47 -12.54
N LYS A 70 2.88 16.00 -13.78
CA LYS A 70 3.97 15.90 -14.76
C LYS A 70 5.21 16.71 -14.34
N ASN A 71 4.99 17.87 -13.71
CA ASN A 71 6.05 18.71 -13.17
C ASN A 71 6.56 18.21 -11.80
N MET A 72 5.83 17.30 -11.15
CA MET A 72 6.19 16.75 -9.85
C MET A 72 6.77 15.34 -9.92
N ALA A 73 6.82 14.74 -11.12
CA ALA A 73 7.45 13.45 -11.31
C ALA A 73 8.94 13.52 -10.91
N GLU A 74 9.45 12.46 -10.29
CA GLU A 74 10.89 12.32 -10.05
C GLU A 74 11.64 12.43 -11.38
N GLY A 75 12.67 13.28 -11.42
CA GLY A 75 13.44 13.56 -12.63
C GLY A 75 12.76 14.50 -13.64
N SER A 76 11.60 15.09 -13.32
CA SER A 76 11.03 16.17 -14.13
C SER A 76 11.91 17.42 -14.12
N SER A 77 11.86 18.21 -15.20
CA SER A 77 12.67 19.43 -15.34
C SER A 77 12.49 20.37 -14.15
N PHE A 78 11.24 20.60 -13.74
CA PHE A 78 10.91 21.42 -12.58
C PHE A 78 11.59 20.93 -11.29
N ILE A 79 11.48 19.64 -10.94
CA ILE A 79 12.11 19.11 -9.72
C ILE A 79 13.63 19.20 -9.83
N THR A 80 14.21 18.80 -10.97
CA THR A 80 15.66 18.81 -11.15
C THR A 80 16.26 20.22 -11.08
N GLU A 81 15.61 21.20 -11.71
CA GLU A 81 16.01 22.61 -11.68
C GLU A 81 15.87 23.16 -10.26
N LEU A 82 14.71 22.96 -9.63
CA LEU A 82 14.47 23.42 -8.26
C LEU A 82 15.47 22.81 -7.26
N ARG A 83 15.87 21.54 -7.41
CA ARG A 83 16.90 20.92 -6.56
C ARG A 83 18.29 21.49 -6.82
N SER A 84 18.65 21.71 -8.09
CA SER A 84 19.92 22.31 -8.47
C SER A 84 20.05 23.72 -7.88
N GLU A 85 19.05 24.57 -8.11
CA GLU A 85 19.05 25.96 -7.63
C GLU A 85 18.99 26.05 -6.10
N TRP A 86 18.17 25.22 -5.45
CA TRP A 86 18.14 25.12 -4.00
C TRP A 86 19.51 24.73 -3.43
N LYS A 87 20.18 23.73 -4.02
CA LYS A 87 21.52 23.32 -3.58
C LYS A 87 22.55 24.43 -3.76
N ASN A 88 22.50 25.15 -4.88
CA ASN A 88 23.42 26.26 -5.17
C ASN A 88 23.25 27.42 -4.18
N LEU A 89 22.01 27.79 -3.86
CA LEU A 89 21.73 28.92 -2.97
C LEU A 89 21.85 28.55 -1.48
N TYR A 90 21.46 27.32 -1.12
CA TYR A 90 21.14 26.94 0.26
C TYR A 90 21.84 25.66 0.73
N GLY A 91 22.70 25.05 -0.10
CA GLY A 91 23.40 23.81 0.26
C GLY A 91 24.47 23.99 1.34
N ALA A 92 25.28 25.05 1.25
CA ALA A 92 26.39 25.30 2.18
C ALA A 92 25.97 26.14 3.40
N LYS A 93 25.23 27.22 3.18
CA LYS A 93 24.77 28.13 4.23
C LYS A 93 23.38 28.66 3.88
N ARG A 94 22.48 28.69 4.88
CA ARG A 94 21.10 29.16 4.72
C ARG A 94 20.82 30.33 5.64
N PRO A 95 20.03 31.34 5.19
CA PRO A 95 19.61 32.43 6.06
C PRO A 95 18.47 32.04 7.03
N PHE A 96 17.87 30.86 6.85
CA PHE A 96 16.77 30.34 7.65
C PHE A 96 17.07 28.94 8.20
N ASN A 97 16.34 28.58 9.25
CA ASN A 97 16.32 27.24 9.81
C ASN A 97 15.39 26.35 8.98
N LEU A 98 15.91 25.21 8.52
CA LEU A 98 15.16 24.24 7.71
C LEU A 98 14.87 22.99 8.53
N LEU A 99 13.61 22.58 8.54
CA LEU A 99 13.17 21.29 9.04
C LEU A 99 12.31 20.61 7.97
N VAL A 100 12.61 19.34 7.67
CA VAL A 100 11.83 18.51 6.76
C VAL A 100 11.31 17.29 7.51
N VAL A 101 10.00 17.05 7.40
CA VAL A 101 9.29 16.05 8.20
C VAL A 101 8.50 15.13 7.27
N ALA A 102 8.65 13.82 7.42
CA ALA A 102 7.82 12.84 6.74
C ALA A 102 6.93 12.05 7.72
N GLY A 103 5.80 11.56 7.20
CA GLY A 103 4.94 10.64 7.94
C GLY A 103 5.50 9.23 7.83
N ALA A 104 5.60 8.52 8.95
CA ALA A 104 6.11 7.14 8.97
C ALA A 104 5.27 6.18 8.12
N SER A 105 4.02 6.53 7.80
CA SER A 105 3.12 5.74 6.96
C SER A 105 2.56 6.56 5.79
N ASP A 106 3.33 7.56 5.32
CA ASP A 106 2.93 8.41 4.20
C ASP A 106 3.14 7.68 2.86
N GLN A 107 2.04 7.17 2.31
CA GLN A 107 2.01 6.49 1.00
C GLN A 107 1.87 7.46 -0.18
N PHE A 108 1.42 8.70 0.06
CA PHE A 108 1.21 9.69 -0.98
C PHE A 108 2.52 10.37 -1.37
N VAL A 109 3.34 10.67 -0.37
CA VAL A 109 4.68 11.20 -0.52
C VAL A 109 5.62 10.32 0.30
N PRO A 110 6.29 9.35 -0.34
CA PRO A 110 7.22 8.47 0.34
C PRO A 110 8.25 9.25 1.15
N PRO A 111 8.65 8.81 2.36
CA PRO A 111 9.64 9.50 3.18
C PRO A 111 10.93 9.83 2.44
N ALA A 112 11.40 8.93 1.57
CA ALA A 112 12.54 9.17 0.68
C ALA A 112 12.37 10.44 -0.17
N SER A 113 11.20 10.63 -0.78
CA SER A 113 10.89 11.82 -1.59
C SER A 113 10.89 13.10 -0.76
N SER A 114 10.43 13.02 0.49
CA SER A 114 10.42 14.17 1.40
C SER A 114 11.78 14.53 1.97
N LEU A 115 12.62 13.53 2.25
CA LEU A 115 13.75 13.71 3.16
C LEU A 115 15.12 13.63 2.47
N ASP A 116 15.28 12.72 1.51
CA ASP A 116 16.60 12.42 0.91
C ASP A 116 17.26 13.59 0.17
N PRO A 117 16.54 14.59 -0.38
CA PRO A 117 17.17 15.79 -0.93
C PRO A 117 17.89 16.66 0.10
N PHE A 118 17.75 16.40 1.40
CA PHE A 118 18.25 17.25 2.47
C PHE A 118 19.21 16.50 3.39
N ASP A 119 20.09 17.24 4.07
CA ASP A 119 21.01 16.70 5.07
C ASP A 119 20.25 16.01 6.21
N THR A 120 20.75 14.86 6.67
CA THR A 120 20.12 14.00 7.69
C THR A 120 19.82 14.74 8.99
N ARG A 121 20.63 15.75 9.37
CA ARG A 121 20.41 16.57 10.57
C ARG A 121 19.10 17.36 10.53
N LEU A 122 18.56 17.59 9.34
CA LEU A 122 17.36 18.40 9.11
C LEU A 122 16.09 17.54 9.01
N GLN A 123 16.24 16.22 8.95
CA GLN A 123 15.16 15.28 8.65
C GLN A 123 14.50 14.77 9.93
N ARG A 124 13.17 14.74 9.97
CA ARG A 124 12.41 14.11 11.06
C ARG A 124 11.32 13.21 10.49
N VAL A 125 10.94 12.20 11.26
CA VAL A 125 9.80 11.35 10.96
C VAL A 125 8.88 11.31 12.16
N VAL A 126 7.60 11.55 11.91
CA VAL A 126 6.55 11.49 12.92
C VAL A 126 5.55 10.41 12.57
N VAL A 127 4.83 9.94 13.58
CA VAL A 127 3.73 8.98 13.37
C VAL A 127 2.61 9.68 12.60
N GLY A 128 2.14 9.05 11.52
CA GLY A 128 1.03 9.55 10.71
C GLY A 128 1.22 9.22 9.22
N ASP A 129 0.10 9.26 8.50
CA ASP A 129 0.08 9.29 7.04
C ASP A 129 0.20 10.75 6.52
N HIS A 130 0.06 10.92 5.20
CA HIS A 130 0.15 12.22 4.53
C HIS A 130 -0.79 13.28 5.10
N LEU A 131 -1.98 12.91 5.57
CA LEU A 131 -3.00 13.84 6.04
C LEU A 131 -2.86 14.08 7.54
N ASN A 132 -2.61 13.03 8.30
CA ASN A 132 -2.55 13.05 9.75
C ASN A 132 -1.27 13.71 10.28
N ILE A 133 -0.20 13.78 9.47
CA ILE A 133 1.05 14.48 9.83
C ILE A 133 0.82 15.95 10.21
N VAL A 134 -0.18 16.61 9.61
CA VAL A 134 -0.58 18.01 9.86
C VAL A 134 -1.93 18.15 10.55
N LYS A 135 -2.59 17.04 10.89
CA LYS A 135 -3.87 17.01 11.60
C LYS A 135 -3.72 16.25 12.92
N PRO A 136 -2.93 16.80 13.86
CA PRO A 136 -2.67 16.15 15.14
C PRO A 136 -3.97 15.98 15.93
N ALA A 137 -4.12 14.84 16.60
CA ALA A 137 -5.30 14.55 17.42
C ALA A 137 -5.41 15.43 18.68
N ASN A 138 -4.28 15.93 19.19
CA ASN A 138 -4.19 16.81 20.35
C ASN A 138 -2.90 17.66 20.34
N ALA A 139 -2.77 18.56 21.32
CA ALA A 139 -1.63 19.48 21.43
C ALA A 139 -0.30 18.79 21.74
N ASP A 140 -0.33 17.58 22.31
CA ASP A 140 0.87 16.83 22.70
C ASP A 140 1.41 15.94 21.56
N ALA A 141 0.77 16.00 20.39
CA ALA A 141 1.16 15.19 19.24
C ALA A 141 2.61 15.48 18.81
N PRO A 142 3.39 14.45 18.40
CA PRO A 142 4.79 14.64 18.02
C PRO A 142 5.04 15.71 16.95
N SER A 143 4.13 15.86 15.97
CA SER A 143 4.24 16.89 14.93
C SER A 143 4.08 18.31 15.49
N VAL A 144 3.21 18.50 16.50
CA VAL A 144 3.01 19.78 17.19
C VAL A 144 4.22 20.11 18.05
N SER A 145 4.65 19.16 18.90
CA SER A 145 5.83 19.32 19.75
C SER A 145 7.07 19.67 18.92
N LEU A 146 7.28 18.96 17.81
CA LEU A 146 8.39 19.22 16.90
C LEU A 146 8.31 20.62 16.27
N LEU A 147 7.13 21.03 15.81
CA LEU A 147 6.89 22.36 15.24
C LEU A 147 7.17 23.47 16.28
N VAL A 148 6.58 23.35 17.47
CA VAL A 148 6.71 24.33 18.55
C VAL A 148 8.16 24.43 19.01
N SER A 149 8.84 23.31 19.24
CA SER A 149 10.26 23.31 19.62
C SER A 149 11.13 23.96 18.55
N THR A 150 10.88 23.68 17.26
CA THR A 150 11.66 24.27 16.17
C THR A 150 11.47 25.78 16.07
N LEU A 151 10.25 26.27 16.24
CA LEU A 151 9.94 27.70 16.22
C LEU A 151 10.51 28.43 17.45
N ALA A 152 10.47 27.79 18.63
CA ALA A 152 10.94 28.39 19.87
C ALA A 152 12.48 28.41 19.97
N GLN A 153 13.15 27.32 19.61
CA GLN A 153 14.57 27.11 19.87
C GLN A 153 15.47 27.57 18.71
N GLY A 154 14.92 27.83 17.52
CA GLY A 154 15.75 28.18 16.37
C GLY A 154 16.41 26.98 15.68
N ALA A 155 16.26 25.77 16.20
CA ALA A 155 16.75 24.55 15.56
C ALA A 155 15.77 23.41 15.83
N ALA A 156 15.69 22.45 14.91
CA ALA A 156 14.96 21.22 15.18
C ALA A 156 15.71 20.43 16.27
N PRO A 157 15.02 19.92 17.30
CA PRO A 157 15.62 19.00 18.28
C PRO A 157 16.31 17.85 17.56
N ASP A 158 17.49 17.40 18.01
CA ASP A 158 18.21 16.29 17.37
C ASP A 158 17.28 15.08 17.09
N PRO A 159 17.49 14.32 16.00
CA PRO A 159 16.70 13.13 15.73
C PRO A 159 16.78 12.19 16.93
N ASP A 160 15.63 11.82 17.52
CA ASP A 160 15.64 10.79 18.55
C ASP A 160 15.86 9.42 17.90
N SER A 161 16.48 8.50 18.65
CA SER A 161 16.77 7.15 18.17
C SER A 161 15.51 6.42 17.66
N ILE A 162 14.32 6.80 18.18
CA ILE A 162 13.03 6.26 17.77
C ILE A 162 12.62 6.77 16.37
N SER A 163 12.83 8.05 16.07
CA SER A 163 12.61 8.59 14.71
C SER A 163 13.61 8.01 13.71
N GLU A 164 14.87 7.85 14.12
CA GLU A 164 15.90 7.17 13.30
C GLU A 164 15.50 5.71 12.99
N LEU A 165 14.97 4.99 13.98
CA LEU A 165 14.49 3.62 13.80
C LEU A 165 13.30 3.53 12.84
N ARG A 166 12.34 4.47 12.93
CA ARG A 166 11.22 4.53 11.97
C ARG A 166 11.70 4.84 10.55
N LEU A 167 12.66 5.75 10.42
CA LEU A 167 13.34 6.07 9.15
C LEU A 167 14.07 4.88 8.54
N ALA A 168 14.74 4.10 9.39
CA ALA A 168 15.51 2.94 8.95
C ALA A 168 14.65 1.88 8.27
N SER A 169 13.36 1.79 8.62
CA SER A 169 12.42 0.87 7.99
C SER A 169 12.11 1.20 6.52
N GLU A 170 12.44 2.42 6.08
CA GLU A 170 12.17 2.97 4.75
C GLU A 170 13.45 3.23 3.93
N ARG A 171 14.64 2.99 4.51
CA ARG A 171 15.94 3.26 3.89
C ARG A 171 16.78 2.00 3.70
N PRO A 172 17.01 1.55 2.46
CA PRO A 172 17.97 0.48 2.16
C PRO A 172 19.36 0.82 2.71
N GLY A 173 20.02 -0.13 3.39
CA GLY A 173 21.39 0.02 3.88
C GLY A 173 21.56 0.63 5.27
N THR A 174 20.48 0.88 6.02
CA THR A 174 20.56 1.32 7.42
C THR A 174 20.91 0.16 8.34
N ASP A 175 21.86 0.34 9.27
CA ASP A 175 22.17 -0.64 10.32
C ASP A 175 21.07 -0.66 11.41
N VAL A 176 19.96 -1.33 11.08
CA VAL A 176 18.80 -1.47 11.98
C VAL A 176 19.18 -2.11 13.32
N PRO A 177 20.01 -3.18 13.38
CA PRO A 177 20.50 -3.72 14.66
C PRO A 177 21.13 -2.67 15.58
N ALA A 178 22.04 -1.84 15.06
CA ALA A 178 22.68 -0.80 15.86
C ALA A 178 21.68 0.24 16.39
N LEU A 179 20.68 0.61 15.58
CA LEU A 179 19.63 1.53 15.99
C LEU A 179 18.73 0.96 17.08
N VAL A 180 18.35 -0.32 16.98
CA VAL A 180 17.54 -0.99 18.03
C VAL A 180 18.30 -1.01 19.35
N GLN A 181 19.60 -1.34 19.33
CA GLN A 181 20.45 -1.29 20.54
C GLN A 181 20.54 0.12 21.12
N LYS A 182 20.72 1.15 20.27
CA LYS A 182 20.74 2.55 20.69
C LYS A 182 19.42 2.96 21.34
N VAL A 183 18.28 2.56 20.78
CA VAL A 183 16.95 2.79 21.36
C VAL A 183 16.85 2.11 22.73
N GLN A 184 17.19 0.82 22.82
CA GLN A 184 17.17 0.04 24.07
C GLN A 184 18.07 0.64 25.16
N ALA A 185 19.24 1.19 24.79
CA ALA A 185 20.15 1.84 25.74
C ALA A 185 19.66 3.22 26.19
N SER A 186 18.89 3.92 25.35
CA SER A 186 18.42 5.29 25.61
C SER A 186 17.14 5.39 26.43
N THR A 187 16.47 4.27 26.72
CA THR A 187 15.22 4.25 27.49
C THR A 187 15.25 3.15 28.54
N SER A 188 14.80 3.47 29.75
CA SER A 188 14.60 2.46 30.79
C SER A 188 13.51 1.44 30.40
N GLU A 189 12.55 1.86 29.57
CA GLU A 189 11.45 1.00 29.16
C GLU A 189 10.87 1.44 27.80
N MET A 190 11.01 0.58 26.78
CA MET A 190 10.49 0.88 25.45
C MET A 190 8.95 0.90 25.41
N PRO A 191 8.31 1.91 24.79
CA PRO A 191 6.88 1.89 24.54
C PRO A 191 6.49 0.73 23.60
N VAL A 192 5.30 0.14 23.80
CA VAL A 192 4.76 -1.00 23.04
C VAL A 192 4.92 -0.83 21.53
N LYS A 193 4.48 0.33 21.01
CA LYS A 193 4.56 0.64 19.57
C LYS A 193 6.00 0.66 19.05
N VAL A 194 6.95 1.13 19.85
CA VAL A 194 8.37 1.17 19.45
C VAL A 194 8.95 -0.24 19.38
N VAL A 195 8.55 -1.14 20.28
CA VAL A 195 8.95 -2.57 20.21
C VAL A 195 8.43 -3.21 18.92
N VAL A 196 7.17 -2.96 18.55
CA VAL A 196 6.57 -3.48 17.31
C VAL A 196 7.26 -2.90 16.07
N ASP A 197 7.46 -1.57 16.03
CA ASP A 197 8.16 -0.88 14.94
C ASP A 197 9.60 -1.41 14.78
N ALA A 198 10.33 -1.59 15.88
CA ALA A 198 11.69 -2.16 15.88
C ALA A 198 11.73 -3.57 15.31
N ALA A 199 10.80 -4.44 15.73
CA ALA A 199 10.72 -5.80 15.24
C ALA A 199 10.40 -5.87 13.74
N LEU A 200 9.48 -5.01 13.26
CA LEU A 200 9.18 -4.88 11.83
C LEU A 200 10.38 -4.39 11.02
N ALA A 201 11.11 -3.40 11.54
CA ALA A 201 12.31 -2.88 10.89
C ALA A 201 13.42 -3.96 10.80
N LEU A 202 13.65 -4.72 11.88
CA LEU A 202 14.61 -5.82 11.89
C LEU A 202 14.24 -6.89 10.86
N GLU A 203 12.94 -7.22 10.75
CA GLU A 203 12.45 -8.20 9.78
C GLU A 203 12.66 -7.74 8.34
N ARG A 204 12.37 -6.47 8.03
CA ARG A 204 12.66 -5.86 6.71
C ARG A 204 14.17 -5.86 6.38
N ALA A 205 15.02 -5.73 7.39
CA ALA A 205 16.47 -5.81 7.27
C ALA A 205 17.02 -7.25 7.20
N GLY A 206 16.16 -8.27 7.13
CA GLY A 206 16.55 -9.69 7.09
C GLY A 206 17.00 -10.25 8.45
N GLN A 207 16.89 -9.48 9.53
CA GLN A 207 17.32 -9.85 10.89
C GLN A 207 16.19 -10.55 11.67
N ARG A 208 15.59 -11.58 11.07
CA ARG A 208 14.42 -12.30 11.60
C ARG A 208 14.64 -12.82 13.03
N GLY A 209 15.82 -13.37 13.32
CA GLY A 209 16.16 -13.88 14.66
C GLY A 209 16.14 -12.78 15.73
N GLN A 210 16.72 -11.62 15.43
CA GLN A 210 16.73 -10.48 16.36
C GLN A 210 15.32 -9.93 16.59
N ALA A 211 14.49 -9.86 15.55
CA ALA A 211 13.10 -9.44 15.67
C ALA A 211 12.30 -10.34 16.63
N ILE A 212 12.49 -11.66 16.52
CA ILE A 212 11.83 -12.64 17.40
C ILE A 212 12.32 -12.51 18.84
N THR A 213 13.64 -12.41 19.05
CA THR A 213 14.23 -12.22 20.38
C THR A 213 13.70 -10.97 21.06
N LEU A 214 13.62 -9.86 20.32
CA LEU A 214 13.08 -8.60 20.83
C LEU A 214 11.62 -8.75 21.25
N LEU A 215 10.78 -9.35 20.42
CA LEU A 215 9.36 -9.55 20.73
C LEU A 215 9.16 -10.51 21.92
N GLU A 216 9.95 -11.58 22.02
CA GLU A 216 9.93 -12.51 23.15
C GLU A 216 10.23 -11.82 24.47
N GLN A 217 11.20 -10.91 24.49
CA GLN A 217 11.57 -10.15 25.68
C GLN A 217 10.39 -9.34 26.25
N TYR A 218 9.49 -8.84 25.39
CA TYR A 218 8.41 -7.94 25.78
C TYR A 218 7.00 -8.53 25.64
N LYS A 219 6.86 -9.81 25.27
CA LYS A 219 5.57 -10.42 24.90
C LYS A 219 4.49 -10.33 25.98
N ASP A 220 4.87 -10.33 27.26
CA ASP A 220 3.91 -10.34 28.36
C ASP A 220 3.41 -8.96 28.77
N ARG A 221 3.97 -7.89 28.17
CA ARG A 221 3.58 -6.51 28.47
C ARG A 221 2.30 -6.08 27.76
N ASP A 222 2.06 -6.57 26.54
CA ASP A 222 0.94 -6.11 25.72
C ASP A 222 0.47 -7.17 24.72
N THR A 223 -0.83 -7.19 24.45
CA THR A 223 -1.47 -8.10 23.50
C THR A 223 -1.06 -7.86 22.05
N ASP A 224 -0.67 -6.63 21.70
CA ASP A 224 -0.17 -6.26 20.37
C ASP A 224 1.20 -6.88 20.09
N ILE A 225 2.12 -6.83 21.06
CA ILE A 225 3.45 -7.48 20.97
C ILE A 225 3.27 -8.99 20.82
N LYS A 226 2.36 -9.57 21.61
CA LYS A 226 2.07 -10.99 21.60
C LYS A 226 1.43 -11.44 20.28
N GLY A 227 0.45 -10.71 19.76
CA GLY A 227 -0.16 -10.98 18.45
C GLY A 227 0.83 -10.77 17.30
N THR A 228 1.71 -9.79 17.43
CA THR A 228 2.82 -9.51 16.52
C THR A 228 3.76 -10.72 16.47
N LEU A 229 4.24 -11.21 17.60
CA LEU A 229 5.05 -12.43 17.70
C LEU A 229 4.33 -13.67 17.14
N GLY A 230 3.04 -13.84 17.45
CA GLY A 230 2.20 -14.91 16.92
C GLY A 230 2.17 -14.94 15.39
N GLY A 231 2.08 -13.78 14.74
CA GLY A 231 2.14 -13.66 13.28
C GLY A 231 3.45 -14.12 12.68
N ARG A 232 4.57 -13.91 13.37
CA ARG A 232 5.90 -14.36 12.90
C ARG A 232 6.02 -15.87 13.05
N MET A 233 5.58 -16.43 14.17
CA MET A 233 5.53 -17.89 14.36
C MET A 233 4.64 -18.54 13.30
N LYS A 234 3.45 -17.97 13.04
CA LYS A 234 2.56 -18.40 11.95
C LYS A 234 3.28 -18.39 10.60
N ARG A 235 3.99 -17.31 10.27
CA ARG A 235 4.77 -17.21 9.03
C ARG A 235 5.87 -18.27 8.92
N ILE A 236 6.63 -18.51 10.00
CA ILE A 236 7.66 -19.59 10.02
C ILE A 236 7.01 -20.94 9.75
N TRP A 237 5.91 -21.25 10.44
CA TRP A 237 5.18 -22.49 10.21
C TRP A 237 4.73 -22.63 8.75
N LEU A 238 4.15 -21.57 8.18
CA LEU A 238 3.66 -21.57 6.80
C LEU A 238 4.76 -21.77 5.74
N GLU A 239 6.02 -21.48 6.09
CA GLU A 239 7.20 -21.67 5.23
C GLU A 239 7.91 -23.01 5.46
N SER A 240 7.88 -23.51 6.70
CA SER A 240 8.69 -24.67 7.13
C SER A 240 7.90 -25.95 7.37
N ASP A 241 6.57 -25.85 7.49
CA ASP A 241 5.65 -26.90 7.92
C ASP A 241 5.98 -27.53 9.29
N GLN A 242 6.81 -26.86 10.10
CA GLN A 242 7.19 -27.32 11.44
C GLN A 242 6.08 -27.02 12.47
N LYS A 243 5.50 -28.07 13.05
CA LYS A 243 4.35 -27.99 13.97
C LYS A 243 4.59 -27.14 15.22
N GLU A 244 5.81 -27.15 15.74
CA GLU A 244 6.20 -26.38 16.93
C GLU A 244 5.89 -24.88 16.79
N TYR A 245 6.06 -24.33 15.59
CA TYR A 245 5.74 -22.93 15.31
C TYR A 245 4.24 -22.68 15.17
N ALA A 246 3.47 -23.66 14.69
CA ALA A 246 2.01 -23.57 14.63
C ALA A 246 1.41 -23.59 16.04
N ASP A 247 1.85 -24.51 16.89
CA ASP A 247 1.42 -24.62 18.29
C ASP A 247 1.74 -23.32 19.03
N ARG A 248 2.96 -22.79 18.86
CA ARG A 248 3.37 -21.53 19.47
C ARG A 248 2.57 -20.35 18.97
N ALA A 249 2.30 -20.25 17.66
CA ALA A 249 1.46 -19.19 17.11
C ALA A 249 0.04 -19.21 17.69
N LEU A 250 -0.59 -20.39 17.71
CA LEU A 250 -1.94 -20.57 18.26
C LEU A 250 -1.99 -20.19 19.74
N ASN A 251 -1.03 -20.65 20.55
CA ASN A 251 -0.95 -20.33 21.98
C ASN A 251 -0.79 -18.82 22.22
N LEU A 252 0.08 -18.15 21.46
CA LEU A 252 0.27 -16.70 21.56
C LEU A 252 -1.01 -15.92 21.23
N TYR A 253 -1.70 -16.28 20.14
CA TYR A 253 -2.94 -15.63 19.76
C TYR A 253 -4.05 -15.85 20.79
N GLN A 254 -4.20 -17.07 21.31
CA GLN A 254 -5.22 -17.39 22.31
C GLN A 254 -4.97 -16.67 23.64
N ASP A 255 -3.72 -16.66 24.13
CA ASP A 255 -3.38 -15.95 25.35
C ASP A 255 -3.57 -14.42 25.19
N ALA A 256 -3.22 -13.85 24.04
CA ALA A 256 -3.51 -12.46 23.75
C ALA A 256 -5.02 -12.17 23.71
N LEU A 257 -5.81 -13.04 23.06
CA LEU A 257 -7.26 -12.89 22.96
C LEU A 257 -7.96 -12.98 24.32
N ASN A 258 -7.45 -13.76 25.26
CA ASN A 258 -8.01 -13.84 26.61
C ASN A 258 -7.80 -12.56 27.44
N ARG A 259 -6.73 -11.81 27.14
CA ARG A 259 -6.33 -10.60 27.88
C ARG A 259 -6.88 -9.31 27.28
N VAL A 260 -7.12 -9.30 25.97
CA VAL A 260 -7.53 -8.09 25.24
C VAL A 260 -8.92 -7.61 25.64
N ARG A 261 -9.14 -6.29 25.58
CA ARG A 261 -10.43 -5.64 25.89
C ARG A 261 -10.90 -4.64 24.83
N THR A 262 -10.03 -4.28 23.89
CA THR A 262 -10.32 -3.29 22.85
C THR A 262 -10.93 -3.96 21.61
N PRO A 263 -12.03 -3.43 21.03
CA PRO A 263 -12.66 -4.02 19.85
C PRO A 263 -11.70 -4.25 18.68
N ASP A 264 -10.78 -3.30 18.44
CA ASP A 264 -9.88 -3.37 17.29
C ASP A 264 -8.87 -4.51 17.38
N GLN A 265 -8.43 -4.87 18.58
CA GLN A 265 -7.54 -6.01 18.76
C GLN A 265 -8.32 -7.32 18.91
N ILE A 266 -9.57 -7.31 19.40
CA ILE A 266 -10.40 -8.51 19.51
C ILE A 266 -10.62 -9.14 18.13
N TYR A 267 -11.06 -8.36 17.13
CA TYR A 267 -11.36 -8.96 15.82
C TYR A 267 -10.10 -9.53 15.16
N TYR A 268 -8.97 -8.82 15.28
CA TYR A 268 -7.70 -9.25 14.71
C TYR A 268 -7.19 -10.54 15.36
N LEU A 269 -7.23 -10.63 16.68
CA LEU A 269 -6.79 -11.84 17.39
C LEU A 269 -7.75 -13.01 17.12
N ALA A 270 -9.06 -12.77 17.17
CA ALA A 270 -10.07 -13.80 16.93
C ALA A 270 -9.96 -14.41 15.53
N ILE A 271 -9.80 -13.60 14.48
CA ILE A 271 -9.68 -14.13 13.11
C ILE A 271 -8.40 -14.95 12.91
N ASN A 272 -7.29 -14.54 13.53
CA ASN A 272 -6.05 -15.33 13.50
C ASN A 272 -6.18 -16.65 14.26
N VAL A 273 -6.89 -16.68 15.41
CA VAL A 273 -7.20 -17.95 16.09
C VAL A 273 -8.11 -18.83 15.22
N ALA A 274 -9.09 -18.24 14.51
CA ALA A 274 -9.94 -18.98 13.58
C ALA A 274 -9.13 -19.66 12.48
N PHE A 275 -8.21 -18.93 11.86
CA PHE A 275 -7.28 -19.45 10.86
C PHE A 275 -6.46 -20.62 11.39
N MET A 276 -5.82 -20.46 12.55
CA MET A 276 -5.00 -21.51 13.15
C MET A 276 -5.83 -22.75 13.51
N LYS A 277 -7.02 -22.57 14.09
CA LYS A 277 -7.92 -23.70 14.41
C LYS A 277 -8.37 -24.44 13.15
N PHE A 278 -8.70 -23.72 12.08
CA PHE A 278 -9.20 -24.32 10.84
C PHE A 278 -8.10 -25.01 10.03
N VAL A 279 -7.03 -24.29 9.71
CA VAL A 279 -6.00 -24.76 8.77
C VAL A 279 -5.08 -25.79 9.44
N TYR A 280 -4.62 -25.49 10.66
CA TYR A 280 -3.71 -26.35 11.42
C TYR A 280 -4.47 -27.34 12.31
N GLY A 281 -5.38 -26.84 13.16
CA GLY A 281 -6.02 -27.65 14.20
C GLY A 281 -7.11 -28.62 13.73
N ASN A 282 -7.61 -28.49 12.49
CA ASN A 282 -8.81 -29.17 12.00
C ASN A 282 -10.07 -28.97 12.89
N ASP A 283 -10.07 -27.90 13.70
CA ASP A 283 -11.13 -27.56 14.65
C ASP A 283 -12.11 -26.59 13.99
N ILE A 284 -13.03 -27.14 13.18
CA ILE A 284 -14.02 -26.36 12.41
C ILE A 284 -14.95 -25.59 13.35
N ALA A 285 -15.46 -26.24 14.39
CA ALA A 285 -16.40 -25.62 15.34
C ALA A 285 -15.73 -24.46 16.10
N GLY A 286 -14.49 -24.65 16.56
CA GLY A 286 -13.72 -23.59 17.20
C GLY A 286 -13.38 -22.45 16.24
N ALA A 287 -13.05 -22.75 14.98
CA ALA A 287 -12.83 -21.71 13.98
C ALA A 287 -14.09 -20.88 13.72
N GLN A 288 -15.25 -21.52 13.60
CA GLN A 288 -16.55 -20.84 13.45
C GLN A 288 -16.91 -19.97 14.65
N ALA A 289 -16.64 -20.43 15.88
CA ALA A 289 -16.85 -19.63 17.08
C ALA A 289 -15.98 -18.37 17.08
N MET A 290 -14.71 -18.49 16.68
CA MET A 290 -13.80 -17.36 16.59
C MET A 290 -14.14 -16.41 15.43
N ALA A 291 -14.60 -16.93 14.29
CA ALA A 291 -15.09 -16.13 13.17
C ALA A 291 -16.31 -15.29 13.57
N LYS A 292 -17.25 -15.86 14.34
CA LYS A 292 -18.41 -15.12 14.89
C LYS A 292 -17.97 -14.01 15.85
N LEU A 293 -17.01 -14.29 16.73
CA LEU A 293 -16.44 -13.28 17.62
C LEU A 293 -15.75 -12.16 16.82
N ALA A 294 -14.98 -12.50 15.77
CA ALA A 294 -14.34 -11.52 14.92
C ALA A 294 -15.38 -10.61 14.23
N LEU A 295 -16.48 -11.18 13.71
CA LEU A 295 -17.56 -10.42 13.07
C LEU A 295 -18.26 -9.45 14.04
N GLN A 296 -18.49 -9.86 15.30
CA GLN A 296 -19.12 -8.99 16.31
C GLN A 296 -18.37 -7.67 16.52
N HIS A 297 -17.05 -7.67 16.31
CA HIS A 297 -16.18 -6.51 16.52
C HIS A 297 -15.69 -5.84 15.23
N SER A 298 -16.01 -6.40 14.05
CA SER A 298 -15.59 -5.87 12.75
C SER A 298 -16.74 -5.48 11.82
N PHE A 299 -17.97 -5.94 12.06
CA PHE A 299 -19.13 -5.62 11.21
C PHE A 299 -19.95 -4.45 11.77
N PRO A 300 -20.43 -3.51 10.91
CA PRO A 300 -20.10 -3.38 9.49
C PRO A 300 -18.67 -2.81 9.29
N PRO A 301 -17.95 -3.23 8.24
CA PRO A 301 -16.53 -2.88 8.09
C PRO A 301 -16.26 -1.43 7.69
N ALA A 302 -17.26 -0.70 7.16
CA ALA A 302 -17.08 0.65 6.60
C ALA A 302 -15.85 0.69 5.66
N ASN A 303 -15.12 1.82 5.59
CA ASN A 303 -13.94 1.94 4.72
C ASN A 303 -12.64 1.40 5.38
N ASP A 304 -12.75 0.56 6.41
CA ASP A 304 -11.60 0.00 7.11
C ASP A 304 -11.13 -1.29 6.42
N VAL A 305 -9.88 -1.28 5.94
CA VAL A 305 -9.23 -2.40 5.24
C VAL A 305 -9.16 -3.66 6.12
N TRP A 306 -8.81 -3.51 7.40
CA TRP A 306 -8.62 -4.63 8.30
C TRP A 306 -9.94 -5.27 8.71
N LYS A 307 -10.97 -4.47 8.93
CA LYS A 307 -12.33 -4.96 9.18
C LYS A 307 -12.88 -5.65 7.93
N THR A 308 -12.70 -5.06 6.75
CA THR A 308 -13.14 -5.66 5.47
C THR A 308 -12.48 -7.02 5.24
N ALA A 309 -11.17 -7.11 5.41
CA ALA A 309 -10.44 -8.39 5.28
C ALA A 309 -10.91 -9.42 6.31
N THR A 310 -11.16 -8.99 7.55
CA THR A 310 -11.64 -9.86 8.63
C THR A 310 -13.04 -10.39 8.35
N VAL A 311 -13.96 -9.53 7.88
CA VAL A 311 -15.32 -9.92 7.51
C VAL A 311 -15.30 -10.91 6.35
N ALA A 312 -14.50 -10.64 5.32
CA ALA A 312 -14.35 -11.54 4.17
C ALA A 312 -13.84 -12.92 4.60
N GLU A 313 -12.79 -12.97 5.42
CA GLU A 313 -12.24 -14.24 5.92
C GLU A 313 -13.22 -14.97 6.85
N ALA A 314 -13.92 -14.24 7.73
CA ALA A 314 -14.91 -14.83 8.63
C ALA A 314 -16.04 -15.53 7.88
N TYR A 315 -16.48 -14.96 6.76
CA TYR A 315 -17.49 -15.56 5.89
C TYR A 315 -17.06 -16.88 5.25
N LEU A 316 -15.76 -17.11 5.01
CA LEU A 316 -15.26 -18.40 4.55
C LEU A 316 -15.52 -19.52 5.57
N TYR A 317 -15.32 -19.25 6.86
CA TYR A 317 -15.56 -20.26 7.91
C TYR A 317 -17.05 -20.52 8.16
N LEU A 318 -17.90 -19.54 7.84
CA LEU A 318 -19.35 -19.57 8.08
C LEU A 318 -20.15 -20.02 6.85
N ASP A 319 -19.50 -20.58 5.84
CA ASP A 319 -20.12 -21.06 4.60
C ASP A 319 -20.89 -19.97 3.83
N ARG A 320 -20.46 -18.72 3.96
CA ARG A 320 -21.01 -17.55 3.25
C ARG A 320 -20.10 -17.17 2.08
N LEU A 321 -19.83 -18.13 1.19
CA LEU A 321 -18.76 -18.04 0.20
C LEU A 321 -18.93 -16.87 -0.78
N GLN A 322 -20.15 -16.59 -1.23
CA GLN A 322 -20.42 -15.47 -2.14
C GLN A 322 -20.22 -14.12 -1.45
N ASP A 323 -20.63 -14.00 -0.19
CA ASP A 323 -20.41 -12.78 0.60
C ASP A 323 -18.92 -12.58 0.86
N ALA A 324 -18.16 -13.65 1.14
CA ALA A 324 -16.71 -13.60 1.29
C ALA A 324 -16.03 -13.05 0.04
N VAL A 325 -16.40 -13.57 -1.14
CA VAL A 325 -15.90 -13.10 -2.44
C VAL A 325 -16.22 -11.62 -2.67
N GLN A 326 -17.44 -11.19 -2.36
CA GLN A 326 -17.84 -9.79 -2.53
C GLN A 326 -17.01 -8.87 -1.64
N GLU A 327 -16.79 -9.25 -0.38
CA GLU A 327 -15.97 -8.48 0.56
C GLU A 327 -14.48 -8.49 0.18
N TYR A 328 -13.96 -9.59 -0.41
CA TYR A 328 -12.60 -9.59 -0.95
C TYR A 328 -12.44 -8.72 -2.19
N ARG A 329 -13.44 -8.64 -3.08
CA ARG A 329 -13.43 -7.66 -4.18
C ARG A 329 -13.46 -6.23 -3.64
N ARG A 330 -14.35 -5.97 -2.66
CA ARG A 330 -14.42 -4.67 -1.97
C ARG A 330 -13.08 -4.31 -1.32
N LEU A 331 -12.41 -5.27 -0.67
CA LEU A 331 -11.10 -5.06 -0.05
C LEU A 331 -10.09 -4.48 -1.05
N LEU A 332 -10.07 -4.95 -2.29
CA LEU A 332 -9.15 -4.46 -3.33
C LEU A 332 -9.50 -3.06 -3.86
N THR A 333 -10.70 -2.56 -3.59
CA THR A 333 -11.08 -1.16 -3.91
C THR A 333 -10.63 -0.16 -2.84
N LEU A 334 -10.20 -0.65 -1.67
CA LEU A 334 -9.74 0.20 -0.57
C LEU A 334 -8.24 0.47 -0.69
N GLU A 335 -7.84 1.72 -0.46
CA GLU A 335 -6.42 2.09 -0.41
C GLU A 335 -5.73 1.39 0.77
N ALA A 336 -4.76 0.51 0.48
CA ALA A 336 -3.97 -0.16 1.49
C ALA A 336 -2.55 -0.48 1.01
N GLU A 337 -1.67 -0.74 1.96
CA GLU A 337 -0.32 -1.24 1.66
C GLU A 337 -0.39 -2.58 0.91
N PRO A 338 0.42 -2.81 -0.14
CA PRO A 338 0.38 -4.03 -0.95
C PRO A 338 0.47 -5.32 -0.12
N TRP A 339 1.27 -5.31 0.95
CA TRP A 339 1.45 -6.47 1.82
C TRP A 339 0.16 -6.88 2.58
N LYS A 340 -0.78 -5.94 2.81
CA LYS A 340 -2.07 -6.25 3.46
C LYS A 340 -2.94 -7.10 2.56
N HIS A 341 -3.05 -6.72 1.28
CA HIS A 341 -3.76 -7.51 0.28
C HIS A 341 -3.10 -8.88 0.06
N GLN A 342 -1.76 -8.91 0.00
CA GLN A 342 -1.00 -10.17 -0.13
C GLN A 342 -1.24 -11.10 1.07
N SER A 343 -1.27 -10.56 2.29
CA SER A 343 -1.57 -11.33 3.50
C SER A 343 -2.99 -11.91 3.46
N SER A 344 -3.97 -11.12 3.06
CA SER A 344 -5.36 -11.59 2.90
C SER A 344 -5.49 -12.67 1.83
N SER A 345 -4.81 -12.50 0.69
CA SER A 345 -4.77 -13.49 -0.40
C SER A 345 -4.24 -14.84 0.07
N LEU A 346 -3.09 -14.85 0.74
CA LEU A 346 -2.44 -16.08 1.19
C LEU A 346 -3.31 -16.86 2.18
N GLN A 347 -4.02 -16.16 3.06
CA GLN A 347 -4.95 -16.79 3.99
C GLN A 347 -6.18 -17.34 3.28
N ALA A 348 -6.82 -16.53 2.42
CA ALA A 348 -8.00 -16.93 1.67
C ALA A 348 -7.74 -18.18 0.81
N GLY A 349 -6.61 -18.23 0.09
CA GLY A 349 -6.21 -19.38 -0.72
C GLY A 349 -6.02 -20.65 0.12
N ARG A 350 -5.36 -20.56 1.28
CA ARG A 350 -5.17 -21.71 2.18
C ARG A 350 -6.49 -22.22 2.74
N ILE A 351 -7.41 -21.34 3.09
CA ILE A 351 -8.74 -21.72 3.58
C ILE A 351 -9.51 -22.42 2.46
N ALA A 352 -9.50 -21.89 1.23
CA ALA A 352 -10.19 -22.49 0.09
C ALA A 352 -9.64 -23.89 -0.28
N VAL A 353 -8.32 -24.06 -0.27
CA VAL A 353 -7.68 -25.38 -0.45
C VAL A 353 -8.10 -26.34 0.66
N LYS A 354 -8.12 -25.89 1.91
CA LYS A 354 -8.54 -26.70 3.07
C LYS A 354 -10.01 -27.11 3.01
N LEU A 355 -10.87 -26.26 2.46
CA LEU A 355 -12.29 -26.56 2.19
C LEU A 355 -12.46 -27.60 1.07
N GLY A 356 -11.42 -27.91 0.30
CA GLY A 356 -11.53 -28.77 -0.89
C GLY A 356 -12.32 -28.13 -2.03
N ASN A 357 -12.57 -26.82 -1.98
CA ASN A 357 -13.37 -26.10 -2.96
C ASN A 357 -12.46 -25.47 -4.02
N ARG A 358 -12.18 -26.22 -5.09
CA ARG A 358 -11.32 -25.77 -6.19
C ARG A 358 -11.85 -24.52 -6.89
N ALA A 359 -13.17 -24.44 -7.14
CA ALA A 359 -13.78 -23.29 -7.80
C ALA A 359 -13.60 -22.00 -6.98
N LEU A 360 -13.75 -22.10 -5.65
CA LEU A 360 -13.49 -20.98 -4.74
C LEU A 360 -12.01 -20.58 -4.73
N ALA A 361 -11.10 -21.55 -4.73
CA ALA A 361 -9.66 -21.28 -4.77
C ALA A 361 -9.27 -20.52 -6.06
N GLU A 362 -9.74 -21.00 -7.22
CA GLU A 362 -9.53 -20.34 -8.52
C GLU A 362 -10.15 -18.94 -8.55
N GLN A 363 -11.35 -18.77 -7.98
CA GLN A 363 -12.01 -17.48 -7.91
C GLN A 363 -11.26 -16.47 -7.03
N LEU A 364 -10.77 -16.90 -5.85
CA LEU A 364 -9.98 -16.05 -4.95
C LEU A 364 -8.61 -15.71 -5.55
N GLU A 365 -7.95 -16.67 -6.19
CA GLU A 365 -6.70 -16.43 -6.92
C GLU A 365 -6.89 -15.37 -8.02
N GLY A 366 -7.98 -15.46 -8.79
CA GLY A 366 -8.32 -14.47 -9.80
C GLY A 366 -8.59 -13.07 -9.23
N ILE A 367 -9.18 -12.97 -8.03
CA ILE A 367 -9.42 -11.70 -7.34
C ILE A 367 -8.09 -11.05 -6.92
N PHE A 368 -7.23 -11.79 -6.21
CA PHE A 368 -6.01 -11.24 -5.62
C PHE A 368 -4.84 -11.08 -6.57
N THR A 369 -4.98 -11.59 -7.79
CA THR A 369 -4.01 -11.43 -8.86
C THR A 369 -4.68 -10.74 -10.04
N PRO A 370 -5.06 -9.44 -9.93
CA PRO A 370 -5.53 -8.68 -11.09
C PRO A 370 -4.39 -8.64 -12.12
N GLY A 371 -4.50 -9.45 -13.17
CA GLY A 371 -3.39 -9.79 -14.09
C GLY A 371 -3.12 -11.30 -14.29
N ALA A 372 -3.80 -12.19 -13.56
CA ALA A 372 -3.91 -13.61 -13.87
C ALA A 372 -4.95 -13.90 -14.99
N ARG A 373 -5.65 -12.87 -15.48
CA ARG A 373 -5.93 -12.75 -16.92
C ARG A 373 -4.60 -12.43 -17.57
N GLN A 374 -4.02 -13.39 -18.29
CA GLN A 374 -2.70 -13.20 -18.90
C GLN A 374 -2.75 -11.89 -19.71
N ALA A 375 -1.98 -10.87 -19.34
CA ALA A 375 -1.89 -9.59 -20.08
C ALA A 375 -1.51 -9.78 -21.56
N ASN A 376 -1.03 -10.98 -21.85
CA ASN A 376 -0.60 -11.43 -23.14
C ASN A 376 -1.69 -12.25 -23.88
N ARG A 377 -2.82 -12.57 -23.24
CA ARG A 377 -4.00 -13.19 -23.85
C ARG A 377 -4.93 -12.13 -24.43
N ILE A 378 -5.08 -12.16 -25.75
CA ILE A 378 -5.88 -11.23 -26.53
C ILE A 378 -7.15 -11.96 -26.98
N PHE A 379 -8.33 -11.49 -26.54
CA PHE A 379 -9.63 -11.95 -27.05
C PHE A 379 -10.06 -11.06 -28.21
N VAL A 380 -10.38 -11.64 -29.37
CA VAL A 380 -10.88 -10.92 -30.54
C VAL A 380 -12.38 -11.16 -30.70
N SER A 381 -13.17 -10.11 -30.52
CA SER A 381 -14.62 -10.09 -30.84
C SER A 381 -14.81 -9.53 -32.24
N TYR A 382 -15.51 -10.28 -33.09
CA TYR A 382 -15.75 -9.92 -34.50
C TYR A 382 -17.04 -10.57 -35.03
N SER A 383 -17.60 -10.08 -36.13
CA SER A 383 -18.63 -10.81 -36.86
C SER A 383 -17.97 -11.85 -37.76
N HIS A 384 -18.58 -13.02 -37.95
CA HIS A 384 -18.07 -14.05 -38.87
C HIS A 384 -17.85 -13.51 -40.30
N ASN A 385 -18.61 -12.48 -40.72
CA ASN A 385 -18.45 -11.79 -42.00
C ASN A 385 -17.14 -10.97 -42.09
N ASP A 386 -16.56 -10.59 -40.95
CA ASP A 386 -15.32 -9.82 -40.84
C ASP A 386 -14.06 -10.70 -40.77
N ARG A 387 -14.19 -12.00 -41.05
CA ARG A 387 -13.08 -12.96 -41.04
C ARG A 387 -11.80 -12.47 -41.74
N PRO A 388 -11.87 -11.81 -42.92
CA PRO A 388 -10.67 -11.29 -43.59
C PRO A 388 -9.85 -10.32 -42.73
N TRP A 389 -10.48 -9.58 -41.82
CA TRP A 389 -9.78 -8.67 -40.89
C TRP A 389 -9.07 -9.41 -39.76
N VAL A 390 -9.67 -10.50 -39.27
CA VAL A 390 -9.03 -11.35 -38.26
C VAL A 390 -7.82 -12.07 -38.86
N ASP A 391 -7.92 -12.58 -40.09
CA ASP A 391 -6.79 -13.21 -40.76
C ASP A 391 -5.63 -12.22 -40.96
N ARG A 392 -5.93 -10.96 -41.26
CA ARG A 392 -4.93 -9.89 -41.37
C ARG A 392 -4.28 -9.57 -40.01
N LEU A 393 -5.06 -9.51 -38.93
CA LEU A 393 -4.56 -9.33 -37.58
C LEU A 393 -3.64 -10.50 -37.17
N ASN A 394 -4.06 -11.73 -37.43
CA ASN A 394 -3.25 -12.94 -37.25
C ASN A 394 -1.92 -12.84 -38.01
N ALA A 395 -1.94 -12.44 -39.28
CA ALA A 395 -0.73 -12.28 -40.08
C ALA A 395 0.24 -11.22 -39.51
N MET A 396 -0.30 -10.11 -38.98
CA MET A 396 0.49 -9.07 -38.32
C MET A 396 1.10 -9.55 -36.99
N LEU A 397 0.36 -10.33 -36.22
CA LEU A 397 0.80 -10.86 -34.93
C LEU A 397 1.65 -12.13 -35.06
N ALA A 398 1.68 -12.77 -36.23
CA ALA A 398 2.40 -14.01 -36.47
C ALA A 398 3.90 -14.01 -36.06
N PRO A 399 4.68 -12.90 -36.15
CA PRO A 399 6.05 -12.87 -35.60
C PRO A 399 6.09 -13.05 -34.08
N TYR A 400 5.07 -12.58 -33.37
CA TYR A 400 4.93 -12.67 -31.92
C TYR A 400 4.27 -13.97 -31.47
N LEU A 401 3.49 -14.64 -32.32
CA LEU A 401 2.82 -15.92 -32.02
C LEU A 401 3.69 -17.15 -32.30
N ARG A 402 4.85 -17.00 -32.96
CA ARG A 402 5.68 -18.10 -33.48
C ARG A 402 6.79 -18.58 -32.55
N ASN A 403 7.12 -17.87 -31.48
CA ASN A 403 8.19 -18.27 -30.56
C ASN A 403 7.60 -19.11 -29.43
N ALA A 404 8.20 -20.26 -29.11
CA ALA A 404 7.78 -21.07 -27.96
C ALA A 404 7.97 -20.35 -26.60
N GLU A 405 8.74 -19.25 -26.60
CA GLU A 405 8.93 -18.33 -25.47
C GLU A 405 8.03 -17.08 -25.55
N SER A 406 7.18 -16.95 -26.59
CA SER A 406 6.29 -15.80 -26.67
C SER A 406 5.19 -15.92 -25.63
N GLU A 407 5.11 -14.90 -24.82
CA GLU A 407 4.12 -14.76 -23.77
C GLU A 407 2.70 -14.50 -24.31
N VAL A 408 2.54 -14.14 -25.61
CA VAL A 408 1.29 -13.67 -26.25
C VAL A 408 0.45 -14.79 -26.88
N ASP A 409 -0.85 -14.83 -26.56
CA ASP A 409 -1.84 -15.81 -27.03
C ASP A 409 -3.09 -15.09 -27.58
N LEU A 410 -3.40 -15.28 -28.86
CA LEU A 410 -4.56 -14.66 -29.53
C LEU A 410 -5.72 -15.65 -29.64
N TRP A 411 -6.81 -15.44 -28.90
CA TRP A 411 -8.00 -16.26 -28.93
C TRP A 411 -9.07 -15.71 -29.90
N GLU A 412 -9.57 -16.58 -30.77
CA GLU A 412 -10.74 -16.39 -31.64
C GLU A 412 -11.65 -17.63 -31.61
N ASP A 413 -12.90 -17.48 -32.03
CA ASP A 413 -13.96 -18.50 -32.00
C ASP A 413 -13.66 -19.78 -32.80
N THR A 414 -12.75 -19.74 -33.79
CA THR A 414 -12.28 -20.93 -34.52
C THR A 414 -11.52 -21.94 -33.66
N ARG A 415 -11.13 -21.55 -32.44
CA ARG A 415 -10.53 -22.47 -31.45
C ARG A 415 -11.55 -23.42 -30.83
N ILE A 416 -12.85 -23.13 -30.95
CA ILE A 416 -13.93 -23.98 -30.45
C ILE A 416 -14.03 -25.22 -31.34
N LYS A 417 -13.80 -26.40 -30.78
CA LYS A 417 -13.81 -27.65 -31.53
C LYS A 417 -15.25 -28.13 -31.79
N PRO A 418 -15.49 -28.88 -32.89
CA PRO A 418 -16.77 -29.54 -33.11
C PRO A 418 -17.17 -30.41 -31.90
N GLY A 419 -18.32 -30.12 -31.30
CA GLY A 419 -18.84 -30.81 -30.11
C GLY A 419 -18.71 -30.03 -28.80
N GLU A 420 -18.01 -28.89 -28.78
CA GLU A 420 -17.93 -28.01 -27.61
C GLU A 420 -19.14 -27.06 -27.53
N LEU A 421 -19.51 -26.67 -26.31
CA LEU A 421 -20.54 -25.66 -26.07
C LEU A 421 -19.92 -24.27 -26.27
N TRP A 422 -20.25 -23.64 -27.41
CA TRP A 422 -19.66 -22.38 -27.85
C TRP A 422 -19.80 -21.22 -26.85
N ASP A 423 -20.98 -21.01 -26.24
CA ASP A 423 -21.23 -19.89 -25.33
C ASP A 423 -20.39 -19.97 -24.01
N PRO A 424 -20.28 -21.12 -23.33
CA PRO A 424 -19.34 -21.31 -22.22
C PRO A 424 -17.87 -21.06 -22.59
N GLU A 425 -17.42 -21.53 -23.75
CA GLU A 425 -16.02 -21.37 -24.19
C GLU A 425 -15.68 -19.91 -24.48
N ILE A 426 -16.57 -19.19 -25.16
CA ILE A 426 -16.44 -17.75 -25.41
C ILE A 426 -16.37 -16.97 -24.10
N LYS A 427 -17.28 -17.26 -23.15
CA LYS A 427 -17.28 -16.60 -21.83
C LYS A 427 -16.00 -16.88 -21.07
N ASN A 428 -15.51 -18.11 -21.09
CA ASN A 428 -14.28 -18.50 -20.41
C ASN A 428 -13.05 -17.82 -21.03
N ALA A 429 -12.98 -17.76 -22.36
CA ALA A 429 -11.92 -17.07 -23.08
C ALA A 429 -11.91 -15.57 -22.77
N LEU A 430 -13.08 -14.92 -22.83
CA LEU A 430 -13.24 -13.51 -22.47
C LEU A 430 -12.90 -13.26 -20.99
N GLN A 431 -13.25 -14.18 -20.10
CA GLN A 431 -12.90 -14.11 -18.69
C GLN A 431 -11.41 -14.32 -18.40
N ARG A 432 -10.64 -14.85 -19.34
CA ARG A 432 -9.20 -15.14 -19.18
C ARG A 432 -8.30 -14.17 -19.95
N ALA A 433 -8.87 -13.35 -20.83
CA ALA A 433 -8.13 -12.41 -21.65
C ALA A 433 -7.73 -11.17 -20.85
N GLY A 434 -6.49 -10.74 -20.97
CA GLY A 434 -6.00 -9.48 -20.42
C GLY A 434 -6.11 -8.32 -21.40
N VAL A 435 -6.41 -8.59 -22.67
CA VAL A 435 -6.66 -7.58 -23.72
C VAL A 435 -7.90 -7.99 -24.53
N GLY A 436 -8.83 -7.05 -24.74
CA GLY A 436 -9.99 -7.24 -25.61
C GLY A 436 -9.89 -6.40 -26.87
N VAL A 437 -9.99 -7.03 -28.05
CA VAL A 437 -9.99 -6.37 -29.35
C VAL A 437 -11.35 -6.55 -30.01
N ALA A 438 -12.07 -5.47 -30.26
CA ALA A 438 -13.33 -5.48 -31.01
C ALA A 438 -13.08 -4.98 -32.44
N LEU A 439 -13.36 -5.81 -33.45
CA LEU A 439 -13.28 -5.43 -34.86
C LEU A 439 -14.62 -4.83 -35.31
N VAL A 440 -14.77 -3.52 -35.14
CA VAL A 440 -16.04 -2.82 -35.35
C VAL A 440 -16.30 -2.60 -36.85
N SER A 441 -17.36 -3.22 -37.36
CA SER A 441 -17.91 -3.10 -38.71
C SER A 441 -19.44 -2.95 -38.67
N ALA A 442 -20.09 -2.76 -39.84
CA ALA A 442 -21.55 -2.80 -39.92
C ALA A 442 -22.11 -4.18 -39.51
N ASP A 443 -21.45 -5.26 -39.90
CA ASP A 443 -21.83 -6.64 -39.56
C ASP A 443 -21.61 -6.96 -38.07
N PHE A 444 -20.55 -6.41 -37.47
CA PHE A 444 -20.30 -6.50 -36.02
C PHE A 444 -21.44 -5.87 -35.22
N LEU A 445 -21.85 -4.65 -35.59
CA LEU A 445 -22.94 -3.93 -34.91
C LEU A 445 -24.31 -4.58 -35.14
N ALA A 446 -24.48 -5.31 -36.24
CA ALA A 446 -25.70 -6.07 -36.53
C ALA A 446 -25.78 -7.42 -35.78
N SER A 447 -24.68 -7.89 -35.19
CA SER A 447 -24.63 -9.18 -34.49
C SER A 447 -25.26 -9.08 -33.09
N THR A 448 -26.44 -9.70 -32.92
CA THR A 448 -27.16 -9.73 -31.64
C THR A 448 -26.33 -10.37 -30.52
N TYR A 449 -25.60 -11.45 -30.81
CA TYR A 449 -24.80 -12.13 -29.80
C TYR A 449 -23.65 -11.24 -29.29
N VAL A 450 -22.92 -10.59 -30.20
CA VAL A 450 -21.85 -9.65 -29.84
C VAL A 450 -22.40 -8.50 -29.02
N MET A 451 -23.49 -7.88 -29.47
CA MET A 451 -24.06 -6.68 -28.84
C MET A 451 -24.71 -6.97 -27.48
N GLU A 452 -25.36 -8.12 -27.30
CA GLU A 452 -26.07 -8.46 -26.07
C GLU A 452 -25.25 -9.27 -25.07
N LYS A 453 -24.19 -9.98 -25.50
CA LYS A 453 -23.43 -10.90 -24.65
C LYS A 453 -21.97 -10.50 -24.50
N GLU A 454 -21.22 -10.38 -25.59
CA GLU A 454 -19.76 -10.18 -25.52
C GLU A 454 -19.37 -8.75 -25.16
N LEU A 455 -19.91 -7.77 -25.89
CA LEU A 455 -19.53 -6.37 -25.77
C LEU A 455 -19.88 -5.77 -24.39
N PRO A 456 -21.04 -6.06 -23.76
CA PRO A 456 -21.32 -5.62 -22.40
C PRO A 456 -20.31 -6.16 -21.38
N VAL A 457 -19.89 -7.42 -21.52
CA VAL A 457 -18.91 -8.05 -20.63
C VAL A 457 -17.52 -7.45 -20.84
N MET A 458 -17.10 -7.22 -22.08
CA MET A 458 -15.84 -6.52 -22.39
C MET A 458 -15.82 -5.10 -21.80
N ILE A 459 -16.89 -4.33 -21.99
CA ILE A 459 -16.99 -2.95 -21.47
C ILE A 459 -16.97 -2.95 -19.93
N GLN A 460 -17.67 -3.89 -19.29
CA GLN A 460 -17.69 -3.99 -17.84
C GLN A 460 -16.30 -4.34 -17.30
N ALA A 461 -15.63 -5.34 -17.89
CA ALA A 461 -14.27 -5.69 -17.52
C ALA A 461 -13.28 -4.52 -17.70
N ALA A 462 -13.38 -3.75 -18.78
CA ALA A 462 -12.55 -2.57 -18.99
C ALA A 462 -12.82 -1.45 -17.96
N LYS A 463 -14.06 -1.29 -17.50
CA LYS A 463 -14.41 -0.35 -16.42
C LYS A 463 -13.88 -0.79 -15.06
N ASP A 464 -13.86 -2.09 -14.82
CA ASP A 464 -13.41 -2.71 -13.57
C ASP A 464 -11.86 -2.79 -13.49
N GLY A 465 -11.16 -2.49 -14.58
CA GLY A 465 -9.69 -2.59 -14.68
C GLY A 465 -9.19 -4.00 -14.96
N ASP A 466 -10.09 -4.90 -15.38
CA ASP A 466 -9.81 -6.30 -15.70
C ASP A 466 -9.45 -6.54 -17.18
N LEU A 467 -9.39 -5.48 -18.01
CA LEU A 467 -9.00 -5.44 -19.43
C LEU A 467 -8.22 -4.15 -19.77
#